data_AF-A0AAV7JC34-F1
#
_entry.id   AF-A0AAV7JC34-F1
#
_cell.length_a   1.000
_cell.length_b   1.000
_cell.length_c   1.000
_cell.angle_alpha   90.00
_cell.angle_beta   90.00
_cell.angle_gamma   90.00
#
_symmetry.space_group_name_H-M   'P 1'
#
loop_
_entity.id
_entity.type
_entity.pdbx_description
1 polymer ?
#
loop_
_entity_poly.entity_id
_entity_poly.type
_entity_poly.pdbx_seq_one_letter_code
_entity_poly.pdbx_strand_id
1 'polypeptide(L)'
;MEMGHNTSQKHGIELELIEVTDPTQYPVVIHGTYNRCIQAILYKGLSKMGRNHIHFAPGMPGADDVISGMRASCQVVIQIDLALAMQDGYHFYLSDNNVILCPGNENGMLPKKYFKSIVDRKSGVKIPIC
;
A
#
# COMPACT_ATOMS: atom_id res chain seq x y z
N MET A 1 42.01 12.09 -28.43
CA MET A 1 41.86 12.96 -27.26
C MET A 1 40.36 13.02 -27.00
N GLU A 2 39.83 12.06 -26.22
CA GLU A 2 39.56 12.20 -24.77
C GLU A 2 38.43 13.21 -24.50
N MET A 3 37.34 12.96 -23.77
CA MET A 3 36.77 11.85 -22.99
C MET A 3 35.24 12.09 -22.91
N GLY A 4 34.36 11.08 -22.80
CA GLY A 4 33.81 10.62 -21.52
C GLY A 4 32.96 11.70 -20.83
N HIS A 5 31.64 11.58 -20.72
CA HIS A 5 30.97 10.59 -19.85
C HIS A 5 29.56 10.27 -20.37
N ASN A 6 29.37 9.05 -20.83
CA ASN A 6 28.05 8.47 -21.00
C ASN A 6 27.63 7.92 -19.62
N THR A 7 26.58 8.48 -19.04
CA THR A 7 26.01 8.07 -17.75
C THR A 7 25.43 6.67 -17.86
N SER A 8 26.21 5.68 -17.44
CA SER A 8 25.70 4.34 -17.17
C SER A 8 26.08 3.96 -15.74
N GLN A 9 25.08 3.95 -14.87
CA GLN A 9 24.81 2.87 -13.90
C GLN A 9 23.77 3.36 -12.88
N LYS A 10 22.49 3.04 -13.11
CA LYS A 10 21.72 2.12 -12.25
C LYS A 10 20.72 1.40 -13.15
N HIS A 11 20.88 0.09 -13.30
CA HIS A 11 19.89 -0.79 -13.90
C HIS A 11 18.72 -0.89 -12.91
N GLY A 12 17.87 0.14 -12.89
CA GLY A 12 16.60 0.13 -12.21
C GLY A 12 15.56 0.14 -13.31
N ILE A 13 14.84 -0.97 -13.49
CA ILE A 13 13.50 -0.95 -14.07
C ILE A 13 12.75 0.20 -13.40
N GLU A 14 12.61 1.33 -14.09
CA GLU A 14 11.69 2.37 -13.71
C GLU A 14 10.31 1.73 -13.90
N LEU A 15 9.79 1.16 -12.81
CA LEU A 15 8.46 0.58 -12.80
C LEU A 15 7.52 1.67 -13.28
N GLU A 16 6.75 1.40 -14.33
CA GLU A 16 5.79 2.36 -14.83
C GLU A 16 4.72 2.52 -13.76
N LEU A 17 4.74 3.67 -13.08
CA LEU A 17 3.81 3.99 -12.02
C LEU A 17 2.75 4.92 -12.58
N ILE A 18 1.54 4.39 -12.74
CA ILE A 18 0.39 5.16 -13.21
C ILE A 18 -0.28 5.78 -11.99
N GLU A 19 -0.40 7.11 -11.96
CA GLU A 19 -1.09 7.77 -10.87
C GLU A 19 -2.57 7.39 -10.85
N VAL A 20 -3.06 6.99 -9.69
CA VAL A 20 -4.48 6.73 -9.45
C VAL A 20 -5.16 8.08 -9.24
N THR A 21 -5.98 8.49 -10.20
CA THR A 21 -6.71 9.77 -10.17
C THR A 21 -8.18 9.62 -9.81
N ASP A 22 -8.75 8.43 -10.04
CA ASP A 22 -10.13 8.09 -9.71
C ASP A 22 -10.16 6.94 -8.67
N PRO A 23 -10.49 7.24 -7.39
CA PRO A 23 -10.55 6.21 -6.36
C PRO A 23 -11.66 5.18 -6.58
N THR A 24 -12.66 5.47 -7.42
CA THR A 24 -13.77 4.54 -7.69
C THR A 24 -13.33 3.33 -8.54
N GLN A 25 -12.21 3.46 -9.25
CA GLN A 25 -11.58 2.34 -9.97
C GLN A 25 -11.05 1.25 -9.02
N TYR A 26 -10.75 1.62 -7.77
CA TYR A 26 -10.20 0.72 -6.75
C TYR A 26 -11.07 0.76 -5.49
N PRO A 27 -12.29 0.18 -5.54
CA PRO A 27 -13.23 0.22 -4.41
C PRO A 27 -12.72 -0.54 -3.18
N VAL A 28 -11.74 -1.41 -3.37
CA VAL A 28 -11.09 -2.19 -2.32
C VAL A 28 -9.58 -2.01 -2.43
N VAL A 29 -8.99 -1.31 -1.47
CA VAL A 29 -7.54 -1.19 -1.32
C VAL A 29 -7.16 -1.71 0.06
N ILE A 30 -6.29 -2.71 0.10
CA ILE A 30 -5.98 -3.40 1.35
C ILE A 30 -4.49 -3.59 1.61
N HIS A 31 -4.12 -3.56 2.88
CA HIS A 31 -2.78 -3.86 3.38
C HIS A 31 -2.80 -5.11 4.26
N GLY A 32 -1.98 -6.09 3.91
CA GLY A 32 -1.82 -7.34 4.65
C GLY A 32 -0.72 -7.22 5.69
N THR A 33 -1.02 -7.53 6.95
CA THR A 33 -0.06 -7.49 8.04
C THR A 33 -0.20 -8.69 9.00
N TYR A 34 0.61 -8.71 10.04
CA TYR A 34 0.63 -9.74 11.07
C TYR A 34 0.01 -9.22 12.37
N ASN A 35 -0.62 -10.10 13.16
CA ASN A 35 -1.27 -9.72 14.43
C ASN A 35 -0.33 -8.95 15.38
N ARG A 36 0.95 -9.37 15.46
CA ARG A 36 1.98 -8.69 16.28
C ARG A 36 2.21 -7.22 15.92
N CYS A 37 1.85 -6.79 14.70
CA CYS A 37 2.07 -5.43 14.22
C CYS A 37 0.88 -4.49 14.49
N ILE A 38 -0.29 -5.04 14.85
CA ILE A 38 -1.54 -4.26 14.93
C ILE A 38 -1.48 -3.15 15.96
N GLN A 39 -0.93 -3.42 17.14
CA GLN A 39 -0.75 -2.40 18.19
C GLN A 39 0.09 -1.21 17.68
N ALA A 40 1.19 -1.48 16.99
CA ALA A 40 2.03 -0.42 16.42
C ALA A 40 1.32 0.34 15.29
N ILE A 41 0.54 -0.35 14.46
CA ILE A 41 -0.21 0.25 13.35
C ILE A 41 -1.37 1.11 13.86
N LEU A 42 -2.07 0.68 14.91
CA LEU A 42 -3.12 1.47 15.56
C LEU A 42 -2.56 2.70 16.28
N TYR A 43 -1.30 2.68 16.70
CA TYR A 43 -0.65 3.82 17.33
C TYR A 43 -0.05 4.80 16.29
N LYS A 44 0.64 4.30 15.26
CA LYS A 44 1.44 5.12 14.33
C LYS A 44 0.88 5.25 12.91
N GLY A 45 -0.07 4.40 12.52
CA GLY A 45 -0.48 4.22 11.14
C GLY A 45 0.40 3.21 10.37
N LEU A 46 0.19 3.14 9.06
CA LEU A 46 1.04 2.35 8.16
C LEU A 46 2.28 3.15 7.79
N SER A 47 3.42 2.49 7.65
CA SER A 47 4.69 3.12 7.26
C SER A 47 5.29 2.40 6.07
N LYS A 48 5.93 3.16 5.17
CA LYS A 48 6.76 2.60 4.10
C LYS A 48 7.98 1.86 4.66
N MET A 49 8.33 2.09 5.93
CA MET A 49 9.52 1.57 6.60
C MET A 49 10.77 1.90 5.76
N GLY A 50 11.66 0.93 5.53
CA GLY A 50 12.84 1.09 4.69
C GLY A 50 12.57 1.04 3.18
N ARG A 51 11.31 1.02 2.73
CA ARG A 51 10.94 1.02 1.31
C ARG A 51 10.61 2.43 0.81
N ASN A 52 10.43 2.55 -0.51
CA ASN A 52 9.99 3.78 -1.17
C ASN A 52 8.49 4.04 -0.95
N HIS A 53 7.68 2.98 -0.89
CA HIS A 53 6.22 3.09 -0.80
C HIS A 53 5.63 2.08 0.19
N ILE A 54 4.49 2.43 0.77
CA ILE A 54 3.54 1.49 1.38
C ILE A 54 2.86 0.73 0.24
N HIS A 55 2.75 -0.59 0.37
CA HIS A 55 2.20 -1.45 -0.67
C HIS A 55 0.80 -1.93 -0.27
N PHE A 56 -0.11 -1.91 -1.23
CA PHE A 56 -1.49 -2.33 -1.09
C PHE A 56 -1.90 -3.24 -2.26
N ALA A 57 -2.84 -4.14 -1.99
CA ALA A 57 -3.50 -4.92 -3.03
C ALA A 57 -4.83 -4.24 -3.43
N PRO A 58 -5.19 -4.20 -4.72
CA PRO A 58 -6.44 -3.62 -5.24
C PRO A 58 -7.66 -4.55 -5.06
N GLY A 59 -7.67 -5.41 -4.04
CA GLY A 59 -8.75 -6.35 -3.80
C GLY A 59 -8.41 -7.39 -2.73
N MET A 60 -9.42 -8.15 -2.28
CA MET A 60 -9.24 -9.24 -1.32
C MET A 60 -8.49 -10.44 -1.94
N PRO A 61 -7.61 -11.11 -1.19
CA PRO A 61 -6.86 -12.24 -1.70
C PRO A 61 -7.83 -13.40 -1.97
N GLY A 62 -7.86 -13.89 -3.21
CA GLY A 62 -8.78 -14.95 -3.65
C GLY A 62 -9.98 -14.47 -4.48
N ALA A 63 -10.14 -13.16 -4.70
CA ALA A 63 -10.88 -12.68 -5.87
C ALA A 63 -10.04 -12.93 -7.12
N ASP A 64 -10.68 -13.31 -8.24
CA ASP A 64 -10.09 -13.95 -9.42
C ASP A 64 -8.84 -13.27 -10.04
N ASP A 65 -8.53 -12.02 -9.69
CA ASP A 65 -7.40 -11.25 -10.23
C ASP A 65 -6.36 -10.78 -9.19
N VAL A 66 -6.51 -11.10 -7.89
CA VAL A 66 -5.58 -10.63 -6.84
C VAL A 66 -4.45 -11.64 -6.63
N ILE A 67 -3.53 -11.71 -7.60
CA ILE A 67 -2.36 -12.61 -7.59
C ILE A 67 -1.20 -12.01 -6.75
N SER A 68 -1.17 -10.70 -6.54
CA SER A 68 0.03 -10.02 -6.03
C SER A 68 -0.31 -8.87 -5.06
N GLY A 69 0.51 -8.71 -4.01
CA GLY A 69 0.44 -7.59 -3.05
C GLY A 69 0.43 -7.99 -1.57
N MET A 70 -0.02 -9.21 -1.25
CA MET A 70 -0.04 -9.70 0.14
C MET A 70 0.51 -11.11 0.27
N ARG A 71 1.32 -11.33 1.31
CA ARG A 71 1.81 -12.68 1.63
C ARG A 71 0.64 -13.54 2.11
N ALA A 72 0.57 -14.78 1.64
CA ALA A 72 -0.42 -15.76 2.11
C ALA A 72 -0.41 -15.91 3.66
N SER A 73 0.75 -15.71 4.28
CA SER A 73 0.96 -15.78 5.72
C SER A 73 0.47 -14.57 6.53
N CYS A 74 0.05 -13.47 5.88
CA CYS A 74 -0.55 -12.33 6.58
C CYS A 74 -1.84 -12.78 7.27
N GLN A 75 -2.03 -12.31 8.50
CA GLN A 75 -3.14 -12.70 9.38
C GLN A 75 -4.22 -11.63 9.45
N VAL A 76 -3.85 -10.37 9.19
CA VAL A 76 -4.76 -9.24 9.31
C VAL A 76 -4.77 -8.46 8.01
N VAL A 77 -5.96 -7.99 7.63
CA VAL A 77 -6.19 -7.13 6.48
C VAL A 77 -6.68 -5.79 6.98
N ILE A 78 -6.04 -4.73 6.53
CA ILE A 78 -6.43 -3.34 6.79
C ILE A 78 -6.94 -2.77 5.48
N GLN A 79 -8.23 -2.42 5.43
CA GLN A 79 -8.81 -1.73 4.28
C GLN A 79 -8.62 -0.22 4.42
N ILE A 80 -8.22 0.42 3.34
CA ILE A 80 -7.98 1.86 3.28
C ILE A 80 -9.16 2.55 2.60
N ASP A 81 -9.56 3.69 3.14
CA ASP A 81 -10.43 4.65 2.48
C ASP A 81 -9.58 5.47 1.50
N LEU A 82 -9.50 4.98 0.27
CA LEU A 82 -8.68 5.59 -0.78
C LEU A 82 -9.17 7.01 -1.12
N ALA A 83 -10.49 7.20 -1.20
CA ALA A 83 -11.08 8.49 -1.53
C ALA A 83 -10.74 9.55 -0.48
N LEU A 84 -10.88 9.22 0.81
CA LEU A 84 -10.53 10.13 1.90
C LEU A 84 -9.03 10.44 1.92
N ALA A 85 -8.18 9.44 1.68
CA ALA A 85 -6.73 9.64 1.65
C ALA A 85 -6.31 10.56 0.50
N MET A 86 -6.84 10.34 -0.71
CA MET A 86 -6.57 11.18 -1.87
C MET A 86 -7.08 12.61 -1.70
N GLN A 87 -8.28 12.78 -1.12
CA GLN A 87 -8.83 14.11 -0.82
C GLN A 87 -7.94 14.93 0.13
N ASP A 88 -7.30 14.26 1.08
CA ASP A 88 -6.36 14.88 2.02
C ASP A 88 -4.93 15.04 1.45
N GLY A 89 -4.71 14.76 0.16
CA GLY A 89 -3.44 15.00 -0.54
C GLY A 89 -2.48 13.81 -0.56
N TYR A 90 -2.93 12.59 -0.28
CA TYR A 90 -2.09 11.41 -0.45
C TYR A 90 -2.15 10.90 -1.89
N HIS A 91 -0.98 10.73 -2.50
CA HIS A 91 -0.86 10.16 -3.84
C HIS A 91 -0.83 8.63 -3.79
N PHE A 92 -1.49 8.01 -4.76
CA PHE A 92 -1.48 6.57 -4.95
C PHE A 92 -1.12 6.27 -6.40
N TYR A 93 -0.38 5.19 -6.60
CA TYR A 93 0.10 4.78 -7.91
C TYR A 93 -0.18 3.31 -8.13
N LEU A 94 -0.63 2.92 -9.31
CA LEU A 94 -0.68 1.53 -9.73
C LEU A 94 0.64 1.19 -10.42
N SER A 95 1.22 0.06 -10.04
CA SER A 95 2.36 -0.55 -10.75
C SER A 95 1.89 -1.61 -11.74
N ASP A 96 2.75 -1.95 -12.70
CA ASP A 96 2.53 -2.99 -13.71
C ASP A 96 2.11 -4.36 -13.16
N ASN A 97 2.45 -4.66 -11.90
CA ASN A 97 2.10 -5.93 -11.23
C ASN A 97 0.78 -5.86 -10.45
N ASN A 98 -0.08 -4.89 -10.77
CA ASN A 98 -1.35 -4.62 -10.08
C ASN A 98 -1.18 -4.40 -8.57
N VAL A 99 -0.09 -3.76 -8.15
CA VAL A 99 0.11 -3.33 -6.75
C VAL A 99 -0.10 -1.82 -6.67
N ILE A 100 -0.93 -1.40 -5.72
CA ILE A 100 -1.12 0.02 -5.39
C ILE A 100 -0.03 0.45 -4.41
N LEU A 101 0.59 1.59 -4.68
CA LEU A 101 1.72 2.14 -3.94
C LEU A 101 1.37 3.53 -3.42
N CYS A 102 1.71 3.82 -2.17
CA CYS A 102 1.60 5.17 -1.60
C CYS A 102 2.93 5.56 -0.94
N PRO A 103 3.52 6.73 -1.24
CA PRO A 103 4.71 7.20 -0.55
C PRO A 103 4.45 7.47 0.94
N GLY A 104 3.20 7.74 1.31
CA GLY A 104 2.83 8.29 2.62
C GLY A 104 3.05 9.80 2.67
N ASN A 105 2.93 10.38 3.86
CA ASN A 105 3.24 11.78 4.11
C ASN A 105 4.76 12.04 4.12
N GLU A 106 5.18 13.23 4.57
CA GLU A 106 6.58 13.62 4.77
C GLU A 106 7.41 12.60 5.59
N ASN A 107 6.76 11.86 6.49
CA ASN A 107 7.38 10.83 7.33
C ASN A 107 7.25 9.42 6.72
N GLY A 108 6.74 9.30 5.49
CA GLY A 108 6.45 8.03 4.83
C GLY A 108 5.34 7.23 5.53
N MET A 109 4.39 7.92 6.16
CA MET A 109 3.30 7.31 6.93
C MET A 109 1.93 7.61 6.36
N LEU A 110 1.04 6.63 6.46
CA LEU A 110 -0.41 6.76 6.23
C LEU A 110 -1.13 6.57 7.58
N PRO A 111 -1.63 7.66 8.20
CA PRO A 111 -2.32 7.63 9.48
C PRO A 111 -3.56 6.74 9.51
N LYS A 112 -3.91 6.23 10.70
CA LYS A 112 -5.07 5.35 10.89
C LYS A 112 -6.43 5.97 10.55
N LYS A 113 -6.53 7.30 10.41
CA LYS A 113 -7.78 7.97 10.03
C LYS A 113 -8.30 7.51 8.66
N TYR A 114 -7.44 6.97 7.82
CA TYR A 114 -7.79 6.41 6.51
C TYR A 114 -8.10 4.91 6.57
N PHE A 115 -8.14 4.29 7.75
CA PHE A 115 -8.48 2.87 7.85
C PHE A 115 -9.99 2.73 7.89
N LYS A 116 -10.55 2.09 6.86
CA LYS A 116 -11.97 1.81 6.74
C LYS A 116 -12.37 0.61 7.60
N SER A 117 -11.52 -0.41 7.65
CA SER A 117 -11.73 -1.59 8.50
C SER A 117 -10.43 -2.34 8.75
N ILE A 118 -10.37 -3.08 9.86
CA ILE A 118 -9.31 -4.04 10.16
C ILE A 118 -9.98 -5.39 10.43
N VAL A 119 -9.55 -6.45 9.75
CA VAL A 119 -10.16 -7.78 9.83
C VAL A 119 -9.08 -8.83 10.01
N ASP A 120 -9.23 -9.70 11.01
CA ASP A 120 -8.41 -10.91 11.09
C ASP A 120 -8.92 -11.93 10.07
N ARG A 121 -8.04 -12.40 9.18
CA ARG A 121 -8.35 -13.31 8.09
C ARG A 121 -8.76 -14.71 8.55
N LYS A 122 -8.26 -15.16 9.71
CA LYS A 122 -8.56 -16.50 10.22
C LYS A 122 -9.93 -16.54 10.88
N SER A 123 -10.24 -15.54 11.69
CA SER A 123 -11.48 -15.52 12.47
C SER A 123 -12.61 -14.74 11.77
N GLY A 124 -12.30 -13.90 10.78
CA GLY A 124 -13.24 -12.97 10.17
C GLY A 124 -13.66 -11.83 11.12
N VAL A 125 -13.06 -11.75 12.31
CA VAL A 125 -13.42 -10.78 13.34
C VAL A 125 -12.88 -9.41 12.94
N LYS A 126 -13.75 -8.40 13.01
CA LYS A 126 -13.37 -7.00 12.86
C LYS A 126 -12.64 -6.54 14.13
N ILE A 127 -11.43 -6.02 13.94
CA ILE A 127 -10.64 -5.42 15.01
C ILE A 127 -11.04 -3.93 15.09
N PRO A 128 -11.45 -3.44 16.27
CA PRO A 128 -11.88 -2.05 16.42
C PRO A 128 -10.72 -1.08 16.17
N ILE A 129 -11.04 0.01 15.47
CA ILE A 129 -10.14 1.14 15.22
C ILE A 129 -10.49 2.19 16.27
N CYS A 130 -9.92 2.07 17.46
CA CYS A 130 -10.06 3.05 18.55
C CYS A 130 -8.84 3.97 18.68
#